data_AF-A0A847YDV5-F1
#
_entry.id   AF-A0A847YDV5-F1
#
_cell.length_a   1.000
_cell.length_b   1.000
_cell.length_c   1.000
_cell.angle_alpha   90.00
_cell.angle_beta   90.00
_cell.angle_gamma   90.00
#
_symmetry.space_group_name_H-M   'P 1'
#
loop_
_entity.id
_entity.type
_entity.pdbx_description
1 polymer ?
#
loop_
_entity_poly.entity_id
_entity_poly.type
_entity_poly.pdbx_seq_one_letter_code
_entity_poly.pdbx_strand_id
1 'polypeptide(L)'
;MPAKVVPAAPPRARPFCLHDVRVIAGPFKQGQDIAVAWLLSLEPDRFLAHFRKEAGLPPKAEHYGGWESQGVSGHSAGHYLSACSLAWASTGNPEF
;
A
#
# COMPACT_ATOMS: atom_id res chain seq x y z
N MET A 1 20.19 12.24 -13.07
CA MET A 1 20.32 11.64 -11.72
C MET A 1 19.82 12.66 -10.71
N PRO A 2 18.96 12.32 -9.74
CA PRO A 2 18.54 13.30 -8.73
C PRO A 2 19.75 13.78 -7.93
N ALA A 3 19.76 15.07 -7.58
CA ALA A 3 20.84 15.66 -6.81
C ALA A 3 20.94 15.00 -5.43
N LYS A 4 22.15 14.61 -5.03
CA LYS A 4 22.42 14.09 -3.69
C LYS A 4 22.30 15.24 -2.69
N VAL A 5 21.21 15.28 -1.92
CA VAL A 5 21.03 16.27 -0.87
C VAL A 5 21.98 15.94 0.27
N VAL A 6 22.94 16.83 0.55
CA VAL A 6 23.82 16.72 1.71
C VAL A 6 23.16 17.45 2.88
N PRO A 7 22.91 16.78 4.02
CA PRO A 7 22.36 17.44 5.19
C PRO A 7 23.30 18.55 5.68
N ALA A 8 22.76 19.74 5.96
CA ALA A 8 23.54 20.86 6.52
C ALA A 8 24.06 20.58 7.94
N ALA A 9 23.49 19.59 8.64
CA ALA A 9 23.93 19.12 9.94
C ALA A 9 23.60 17.62 10.12
N PRO A 10 24.30 16.90 11.02
CA PRO A 10 23.97 15.52 11.34
C PRO A 10 22.56 15.40 11.94
N PRO A 11 21.78 14.36 11.58
CA PRO A 11 20.47 14.13 12.18
C PRO A 11 20.64 13.84 13.68
N ARG A 12 19.87 14.56 14.51
CA ARG A 12 19.84 14.36 15.97
C ARG A 12 18.66 13.51 16.45
N ALA A 13 17.78 13.12 15.53
CA ALA A 13 16.60 12.32 15.79
C ALA A 13 16.41 11.29 14.67
N ARG A 14 15.72 10.21 15.00
CA ARG A 14 15.31 9.15 14.08
C ARG A 14 13.78 9.04 14.08
N PRO A 15 13.15 8.64 12.97
CA PRO A 15 11.73 8.34 12.97
C PRO A 15 11.43 7.17 13.91
N PHE A 16 10.23 7.18 14.49
CA PHE A 16 9.69 6.01 15.19
C PHE A 16 9.26 4.96 14.17
N CYS A 17 9.37 3.68 14.54
CA CYS A 17 8.75 2.63 13.75
C CYS A 17 7.22 2.75 13.85
N LEU A 18 6.49 2.34 12.81
CA LEU A 18 5.02 2.41 12.83
C LEU A 18 4.41 1.53 13.92
N HIS A 19 5.09 0.47 14.34
CA HIS A 19 4.68 -0.37 15.47
C HIS A 19 4.75 0.36 16.82
N ASP A 20 5.58 1.41 16.94
CA ASP A 20 5.82 2.12 18.19
C ASP A 20 4.78 3.24 18.43
N VAL A 21 3.96 3.57 17.44
CA VAL A 21 3.01 4.67 17.49
C VAL A 21 1.61 4.17 17.14
N ARG A 22 0.64 4.52 17.99
CA ARG A 22 -0.78 4.21 17.78
C ARG A 22 -1.59 5.49 17.78
N VAL A 23 -2.35 5.70 16.72
CA VAL A 23 -3.36 6.76 16.67
C VAL A 23 -4.61 6.22 17.35
N ILE A 24 -5.03 6.85 18.45
CA ILE A 24 -6.11 6.32 19.30
C ILE A 24 -7.45 7.04 19.10
N ALA A 25 -7.45 8.28 18.59
CA ALA A 25 -8.65 9.07 18.40
C ALA A 25 -8.42 10.25 17.43
N GLY A 26 -9.50 10.98 17.13
CA GLY A 26 -9.46 12.21 16.33
C GLY A 26 -9.46 11.99 14.81
N PRO A 27 -9.28 13.06 14.02
CA PRO A 27 -9.42 13.02 12.56
C PRO A 27 -8.43 12.07 11.88
N PHE A 28 -7.21 11.89 12.43
CA PHE A 28 -6.24 10.94 11.89
C PHE A 28 -6.67 9.49 12.10
N LYS A 29 -7.30 9.17 13.24
CA LYS A 29 -7.87 7.84 13.47
C LYS A 29 -9.01 7.55 12.50
N GLN A 30 -9.89 8.53 12.29
CA GLN A 30 -10.97 8.42 11.30
C GLN A 30 -10.42 8.18 9.89
N GLY A 31 -9.39 8.93 9.49
CA GLY A 31 -8.73 8.72 8.19
C GLY A 31 -8.08 7.34 8.07
N GLN A 32 -7.42 6.86 9.13
CA GLN A 32 -6.83 5.52 9.18
C GLN A 32 -7.91 4.44 9.03
N ASP A 33 -9.05 4.58 9.71
CA ASP A 33 -10.15 3.61 9.65
C ASP A 33 -10.80 3.57 8.27
N ILE A 34 -10.98 4.73 7.64
CA ILE A 34 -11.48 4.82 6.25
C ILE A 34 -10.50 4.15 5.28
N ALA A 35 -9.19 4.42 5.43
CA ALA A 35 -8.17 3.81 4.58
C ALA A 35 -8.13 2.28 4.74
N VAL A 36 -8.20 1.78 5.98
CA VAL A 36 -8.27 0.35 6.28
C VAL A 36 -9.51 -0.29 5.64
N ALA A 37 -10.69 0.29 5.86
CA ALA A 37 -11.94 -0.23 5.29
C ALA A 37 -11.90 -0.25 3.75
N TRP A 38 -11.33 0.80 3.14
CA TRP A 38 -11.16 0.85 1.70
C TRP A 38 -10.20 -0.23 1.19
N LEU A 39 -9.04 -0.43 1.84
CA LEU A 39 -8.08 -1.46 1.44
C LEU A 39 -8.69 -2.88 1.53
N LEU A 40 -9.47 -3.16 2.57
CA LEU A 40 -10.16 -4.45 2.75
C LEU A 40 -11.29 -4.66 1.73
N SER A 41 -11.85 -3.59 1.16
CA SER A 41 -12.87 -3.68 0.11
C SER A 41 -12.30 -4.03 -1.28
N LEU A 42 -10.99 -3.92 -1.47
CA LEU A 42 -10.33 -4.24 -2.74
C LEU A 42 -10.09 -5.75 -2.85
N GLU A 43 -10.16 -6.27 -4.08
CA GLU A 43 -9.99 -7.70 -4.36
C GLU A 43 -8.57 -7.96 -4.91
N PRO A 44 -7.68 -8.65 -4.16
CA PRO A 44 -6.29 -8.85 -4.57
C PRO A 44 -6.13 -9.66 -5.87
N ASP A 45 -6.98 -10.66 -6.10
CA ASP A 45 -6.87 -11.52 -7.28
C ASP A 45 -7.12 -10.75 -8.60
N ARG A 46 -7.86 -9.64 -8.55
CA ARG A 46 -8.05 -8.74 -9.70
C ARG A 46 -6.79 -7.95 -10.02
N PHE A 47 -6.07 -7.49 -9.00
CA PHE A 47 -4.76 -6.84 -9.20
C PHE A 47 -3.72 -7.83 -9.75
N LEU A 48 -3.81 -9.10 -9.35
CA LEU A 48 -2.88 -10.15 -9.78
C LEU A 48 -3.24 -10.77 -11.14
N ALA A 49 -4.41 -10.48 -11.71
CA ALA A 49 -4.90 -11.11 -12.93
C ALA A 49 -3.89 -11.04 -14.10
N HIS A 50 -3.34 -9.86 -14.38
CA HIS A 50 -2.32 -9.70 -15.43
C HIS A 50 -0.96 -10.27 -15.05
N PHE A 51 -0.50 -10.14 -13.80
CA PHE A 51 0.75 -10.79 -13.36
C PHE A 51 0.71 -12.30 -13.60
N ARG A 52 -0.44 -12.92 -13.33
CA ARG A 52 -0.67 -14.34 -13.60
C ARG A 52 -0.60 -14.64 -15.09
N LYS A 53 -1.29 -13.84 -15.92
CA LYS A 53 -1.28 -13.99 -17.38
C LYS A 53 0.14 -13.90 -17.96
N GLU A 54 0.91 -12.89 -17.55
CA GLU A 54 2.30 -12.72 -18.00
C GLU A 54 3.22 -13.86 -17.52
N ALA A 55 2.90 -14.48 -16.38
CA ALA A 55 3.57 -15.68 -15.90
C ALA A 55 3.06 -16.99 -16.55
N GLY A 56 2.17 -16.93 -17.54
CA GLY A 56 1.59 -18.11 -18.19
C GLY A 56 0.56 -18.87 -17.36
N LEU A 57 0.01 -18.24 -16.31
CA LEU A 57 -0.99 -18.82 -15.41
C LEU A 57 -2.39 -18.27 -15.72
N PRO A 58 -3.46 -19.06 -15.49
CA PRO A 58 -4.83 -18.55 -15.63
C PRO A 58 -5.13 -17.48 -14.57
N PRO A 59 -5.71 -16.32 -14.93
CA PRO A 59 -6.21 -15.34 -13.97
C PRO A 59 -7.22 -15.97 -13.00
N LYS A 60 -7.27 -15.45 -11.77
CA LYS A 60 -8.22 -15.91 -10.74
C LYS A 60 -9.47 -15.04 -10.65
N ALA A 61 -9.39 -13.81 -11.13
CA ALA A 61 -10.48 -12.86 -11.19
C ALA A 61 -10.34 -11.95 -12.41
N GLU A 62 -11.38 -11.17 -12.70
CA GLU A 62 -11.37 -10.19 -13.78
C GLU A 62 -10.41 -9.03 -13.45
N HIS A 63 -9.53 -8.69 -14.40
CA HIS A 63 -8.58 -7.60 -14.22
C HIS A 63 -9.29 -6.27 -13.89
N TYR A 64 -8.65 -5.42 -13.08
CA TYR A 64 -9.20 -4.09 -12.82
C TYR A 64 -9.21 -3.22 -14.09
N GLY A 65 -10.27 -2.44 -14.27
CA GLY A 65 -10.40 -1.47 -15.35
C GLY A 65 -9.57 -0.21 -15.12
N GLY A 66 -9.94 0.90 -15.79
CA GLY A 66 -9.28 2.19 -15.62
C GLY A 66 -7.79 2.15 -16.00
N TRP A 67 -6.94 2.77 -15.19
CA TRP A 67 -5.49 2.86 -15.46
C TRP A 67 -4.80 1.50 -15.48
N GLU A 68 -5.30 0.52 -14.72
CA GLU A 68 -4.80 -0.85 -14.75
C GLU A 68 -4.97 -1.51 -16.13
N SER A 69 -5.87 -1.00 -16.96
CA SER A 69 -6.10 -1.45 -18.34
C SER A 69 -5.58 -0.46 -19.42
N GLN A 70 -4.87 0.60 -19.03
CA GLN A 70 -4.43 1.69 -19.93
C GLN A 70 -2.89 1.87 -19.97
N GLY A 71 -2.13 0.79 -19.77
CA GLY A 71 -0.68 0.79 -19.97
C GLY A 71 0.18 0.99 -18.72
N VAL A 72 -0.43 1.17 -17.54
CA VAL A 72 0.27 1.19 -16.23
C VAL A 72 -0.15 0.02 -15.33
N SER A 73 -0.55 -1.10 -15.97
CA SER A 73 -0.98 -2.32 -15.28
C SER A 73 0.07 -2.80 -14.27
N GLY A 74 -0.39 -3.13 -13.08
CA GLY A 74 0.43 -3.65 -11.98
C GLY A 74 1.03 -2.58 -11.06
N HIS A 75 1.01 -1.31 -11.44
CA HIS A 75 1.45 -0.22 -10.56
C HIS A 75 0.60 -0.16 -9.28
N SER A 76 -0.73 -0.22 -9.41
CA SER A 76 -1.64 -0.15 -8.26
C SER A 76 -1.48 -1.36 -7.35
N ALA A 77 -1.15 -2.53 -7.90
CA ALA A 77 -0.89 -3.74 -7.12
C ALA A 77 0.32 -3.57 -6.17
N GLY A 78 1.39 -2.92 -6.65
CA GLY A 78 2.55 -2.61 -5.82
C GLY A 78 2.24 -1.60 -4.70
N HIS A 79 1.44 -0.57 -5.02
CA HIS A 79 0.95 0.38 -4.02
C HIS A 79 0.03 -0.28 -3.00
N TYR A 80 -0.87 -1.15 -3.45
CA TYR A 80 -1.77 -1.91 -2.60
C TYR A 80 -1.00 -2.76 -1.58
N LEU A 81 0.00 -3.54 -2.03
CA LEU A 81 0.81 -4.35 -1.13
C LEU A 81 1.57 -3.50 -0.09
N SER A 82 2.11 -2.36 -0.52
CA SER A 82 2.77 -1.42 0.37
C SER A 82 1.79 -0.84 1.41
N ALA A 83 0.59 -0.47 0.97
CA ALA A 83 -0.46 0.06 1.84
C ALA A 83 -0.94 -0.97 2.86
N CYS A 84 -1.16 -2.22 2.46
CA CYS A 84 -1.50 -3.32 3.39
C CYS A 84 -0.41 -3.52 4.45
N SER A 85 0.86 -3.53 4.03
CA SER A 85 2.00 -3.66 4.94
C SER A 85 2.05 -2.52 5.98
N LEU A 86 1.80 -1.28 5.53
CA LEU A 86 1.75 -0.11 6.41
C LEU A 86 0.52 -0.13 7.32
N ALA A 87 -0.63 -0.60 6.82
CA ALA A 87 -1.86 -0.75 7.59
C ALA A 87 -1.67 -1.76 8.73
N TRP A 88 -1.11 -2.94 8.45
CA TRP A 88 -0.73 -3.92 9.47
C TRP A 88 0.19 -3.30 10.52
N ALA A 89 1.29 -2.66 10.08
CA ALA A 89 2.26 -2.09 11.01
C ALA A 89 1.66 -1.03 11.96
N SER A 90 0.75 -0.20 11.41
CA SER A 90 0.14 0.93 12.13
C SER A 90 -1.04 0.52 13.01
N THR A 91 -1.75 -0.57 12.68
CA THR A 91 -3.00 -0.97 13.37
C THR A 91 -2.85 -2.24 14.18
N GLY A 92 -2.05 -3.20 13.73
CA GLY A 92 -2.11 -4.57 14.21
C GLY A 92 -3.40 -5.30 13.79
N ASN A 93 -4.05 -4.93 12.69
CA ASN A 93 -5.22 -5.65 12.16
C ASN A 93 -4.82 -6.92 11.37
N PRO A 94 -5.12 -8.14 11.85
CA PRO A 94 -4.66 -9.40 11.27
C PRO A 94 -5.31 -9.77 9.92
N GLU A 95 -6.26 -8.97 9.42
CA GLU A 95 -6.79 -9.13 8.06
C GLU A 95 -5.79 -8.69 6.96
N PHE A 96 -4.71 -7.98 7.34
CA PHE A 96 -3.57 -7.62 6.46
C PHE A 96 -2.34 -8.48 6.74
#